data_AF-A0A3M7H728-F1
#
_entry.id   AF-A0A3M7H728-F1
#
_cell.length_a   1.000
_cell.length_b   1.000
_cell.length_c   1.000
_cell.angle_alpha   90.00
_cell.angle_beta   90.00
_cell.angle_gamma   90.00
#
_symmetry.space_group_name_H-M   'P 1'
#
loop_
_entity.id
_entity.type
_entity.pdbx_description
1 polymer ?
#
loop_
_entity_poly.entity_id
_entity_poly.type
_entity_poly.pdbx_seq_one_letter_code
_entity_poly.pdbx_strand_id
1 'polypeptide(L)'
;MADQKESPSAHASGQRGAPAEEHPEASSAHDPTTTVGLALGSSTAHTVASPTDADVHAEEDQDEGAAALALKPHPLLTVPHKEIDDDRDSGFTGDDAYSDTTSVSSSMIRGHIENGRKYNSLRDDYWGPSDDQQFETMDAGHLLYLLLNNDHPNMLFRAPVSKPDNVLDLGTGPGTWAIDVADKFPEANVYGVDLYPPPTAWVPPNCFLEVEDVLQDWTWRQKFDLIHLRLMLGAFAEDQWTDVYQKCYENLKPGGWIEEVELDVRVMSDDGSLPPDSLLAGWGQTFLDCADRAGRSLATQTTMRSRIERAGFVNVHDHLFKCPIGAWPKNKTLKEAGRINFHHWSSGLDGWAMFLLTKFGAPKPWTADEVRVYVAKVRRELMNGRLHIWHYT
;
A
#
# COMPACT_ATOMS: atom_id res chain seq x y z
N MET A 1 62.57 -38.50 28.11
CA MET A 1 62.97 -38.41 29.52
C MET A 1 61.73 -37.98 30.28
N ALA A 2 60.90 -38.94 30.69
CA ALA A 2 60.86 -39.51 32.06
C ALA A 2 60.18 -38.52 33.03
N ASP A 3 59.20 -38.85 33.87
CA ASP A 3 58.51 -40.10 34.16
C ASP A 3 57.17 -39.81 34.86
N GLN A 4 56.32 -40.83 34.80
CA GLN A 4 55.04 -41.17 35.43
C GLN A 4 54.66 -40.60 36.82
N LYS A 5 53.33 -40.47 37.04
CA LYS A 5 52.44 -41.21 38.00
C LYS A 5 51.14 -40.40 38.20
N GLU A 6 49.92 -40.91 38.30
CA GLU A 6 49.38 -42.25 38.63
C GLU A 6 47.89 -42.31 38.17
N SER A 7 47.43 -43.49 37.75
CA SER A 7 46.04 -43.97 37.78
C SER A 7 46.07 -45.28 38.60
N PRO A 8 44.99 -45.81 39.22
CA PRO A 8 43.84 -46.45 38.51
C PRO A 8 42.51 -46.29 39.31
N SER A 9 41.32 -46.82 39.01
CA SER A 9 40.77 -47.93 38.22
C SER A 9 39.27 -47.61 37.93
N ALA A 10 38.70 -47.82 36.73
CA ALA A 10 38.04 -49.06 36.24
C ALA A 10 36.95 -49.63 37.20
N HIS A 11 35.74 -50.07 36.83
CA HIS A 11 35.17 -50.57 35.56
C HIS A 11 33.62 -50.66 35.70
N ALA A 12 32.88 -50.54 34.58
CA ALA A 12 31.77 -51.38 34.06
C ALA A 12 30.60 -51.81 35.00
N SER A 13 29.33 -51.98 34.64
CA SER A 13 28.54 -52.11 33.38
C SER A 13 27.12 -52.54 33.81
N GLY A 14 26.08 -52.32 32.99
CA GLY A 14 24.86 -53.15 33.06
C GLY A 14 23.52 -52.47 32.73
N GLN A 15 22.96 -52.83 31.58
CA GLN A 15 21.63 -52.49 31.05
C GLN A 15 20.46 -53.17 31.77
N ARG A 16 19.25 -52.60 31.62
CA ARG A 16 17.88 -53.17 31.38
C ARG A 16 16.86 -52.07 31.76
N GLY A 17 15.73 -51.79 31.10
CA GLY A 17 14.98 -52.30 29.95
C GLY A 17 13.71 -51.43 29.81
N ALA A 18 13.12 -51.35 28.60
CA ALA A 18 11.88 -50.62 28.28
C ALA A 18 10.60 -51.36 28.80
N PRO A 19 9.38 -50.79 28.71
CA PRO A 19 8.60 -50.61 27.46
C PRO A 19 7.91 -49.22 27.36
N ALA A 20 7.62 -48.58 26.22
CA ALA A 20 6.77 -48.90 25.06
C ALA A 20 5.26 -49.06 25.39
N GLU A 21 4.46 -48.02 25.12
CA GLU A 21 3.00 -48.08 25.01
C GLU A 21 2.57 -47.56 23.63
N GLU A 22 1.73 -48.37 22.97
CA GLU A 22 1.14 -48.17 21.65
C GLU A 22 -0.22 -47.44 21.72
N HIS A 23 -0.57 -46.84 20.58
CA HIS A 23 -1.86 -46.23 20.22
C HIS A 23 -3.07 -47.18 20.32
N PRO A 24 -4.29 -46.63 20.20
CA PRO A 24 -5.08 -47.09 19.06
C PRO A 24 -5.82 -45.99 18.28
N GLU A 25 -5.99 -46.31 17.00
CA GLU A 25 -6.79 -45.66 15.96
C GLU A 25 -8.28 -45.57 16.32
N ALA A 26 -8.97 -44.58 15.76
CA ALA A 26 -10.44 -44.55 15.69
C ALA A 26 -10.88 -44.37 14.22
N SER A 27 -11.62 -45.37 13.75
CA SER A 27 -12.35 -45.43 12.48
C SER A 27 -13.84 -45.55 12.79
N SER A 28 -14.66 -44.68 12.19
CA SER A 28 -16.09 -44.90 11.87
C SER A 28 -16.55 -43.71 11.01
N ALA A 29 -16.79 -43.85 9.70
CA ALA A 29 -18.00 -44.39 9.08
C ALA A 29 -19.30 -43.78 9.62
N HIS A 30 -19.85 -42.77 8.92
CA HIS A 30 -21.29 -42.61 8.73
C HIS A 30 -21.61 -41.65 7.59
N ASP A 31 -22.18 -42.22 6.53
CA ASP A 31 -23.03 -41.55 5.55
C ASP A 31 -24.46 -42.09 5.78
N PRO A 32 -25.49 -41.24 5.71
CA PRO A 32 -26.66 -41.68 4.97
C PRO A 32 -27.18 -40.59 4.02
N THR A 33 -27.17 -40.98 2.75
CA THR A 33 -28.20 -40.78 1.73
C THR A 33 -29.48 -40.08 2.20
N THR A 34 -29.81 -38.95 1.58
CA THR A 34 -31.22 -38.62 1.27
C THR A 34 -31.30 -38.11 -0.16
N THR A 35 -31.66 -39.03 -1.05
CA THR A 35 -32.18 -38.76 -2.38
C THR A 35 -33.64 -38.38 -2.26
N VAL A 36 -34.02 -37.21 -2.76
CA VAL A 36 -35.37 -36.99 -3.29
C VAL A 36 -35.20 -36.59 -4.75
N GLY A 37 -35.54 -37.52 -5.63
CA GLY A 37 -35.80 -37.23 -7.04
C GLY A 37 -37.26 -36.90 -7.27
N LEU A 38 -37.52 -36.45 -8.51
CA LEU A 38 -38.79 -36.18 -9.21
C LEU A 38 -38.88 -34.69 -9.59
N ALA A 39 -39.16 -34.29 -10.83
CA ALA A 39 -39.29 -34.98 -12.10
C ALA A 39 -39.24 -33.90 -13.19
N LEU A 40 -38.72 -34.27 -14.35
CA LEU A 40 -38.82 -33.53 -15.60
C LEU A 40 -40.28 -33.44 -16.06
N GLY A 41 -40.67 -32.26 -16.55
CA GLY A 41 -41.92 -32.02 -17.27
C GLY A 41 -41.65 -31.11 -18.47
N SER A 42 -41.48 -31.75 -19.61
CA SER A 42 -41.28 -31.19 -20.95
C SER A 42 -42.44 -30.31 -21.44
N SER A 43 -42.14 -29.30 -22.26
CA SER A 43 -42.81 -29.16 -23.56
C SER A 43 -42.01 -28.26 -24.50
N THR A 44 -41.60 -28.84 -25.60
CA THR A 44 -40.93 -28.25 -26.76
C THR A 44 -41.92 -27.65 -27.76
N ALA A 45 -41.33 -26.82 -28.64
CA ALA A 45 -41.60 -26.67 -30.07
C ALA A 45 -42.40 -25.42 -30.49
N HIS A 46 -41.70 -24.51 -31.18
CA HIS A 46 -41.96 -24.25 -32.59
C HIS A 46 -40.68 -23.77 -33.29
N THR A 47 -40.20 -24.61 -34.22
CA THR A 47 -39.25 -24.29 -35.29
C THR A 47 -40.02 -23.77 -36.49
N VAL A 48 -39.57 -22.69 -37.15
CA VAL A 48 -39.67 -22.54 -38.61
C VAL A 48 -38.47 -21.72 -39.14
N ALA A 49 -37.68 -22.41 -39.97
CA ALA A 49 -36.90 -22.03 -41.15
C ALA A 49 -36.31 -20.62 -41.36
N SER A 50 -35.01 -20.60 -41.67
CA SER A 50 -34.33 -19.59 -42.51
C SER A 50 -34.70 -19.72 -43.99
N PRO A 51 -34.50 -18.68 -44.81
CA PRO A 51 -33.42 -18.77 -45.81
C PRO A 51 -32.68 -17.45 -46.16
N THR A 52 -31.39 -17.62 -46.51
CA THR A 52 -30.58 -16.99 -47.59
C THR A 52 -30.28 -15.48 -47.67
N ASP A 53 -28.97 -15.20 -47.69
CA ASP A 53 -28.14 -14.20 -48.42
C ASP A 53 -28.81 -13.07 -49.22
N ALA A 54 -28.38 -11.82 -48.97
CA ALA A 54 -27.56 -11.00 -49.89
C ALA A 54 -27.52 -9.51 -49.50
N ASP A 55 -26.30 -8.95 -49.54
CA ASP A 55 -25.89 -7.61 -49.99
C ASP A 55 -26.46 -6.29 -49.39
N VAL A 56 -25.51 -5.56 -48.77
CA VAL A 56 -25.23 -4.10 -48.81
C VAL A 56 -26.34 -3.13 -49.22
N HIS A 57 -26.67 -2.19 -48.33
CA HIS A 57 -26.37 -0.76 -48.51
C HIS A 57 -26.58 0.02 -47.20
N ALA A 58 -25.78 1.06 -47.04
CA ALA A 58 -25.67 1.95 -45.90
C ALA A 58 -26.81 2.98 -45.83
N GLU A 59 -27.13 3.40 -44.61
CA GLU A 59 -27.63 4.74 -44.20
C GLU A 59 -27.53 4.75 -42.66
N GLU A 60 -26.46 5.35 -42.12
CA GLU A 60 -26.47 6.67 -41.47
C GLU A 60 -27.60 6.84 -40.44
N ASP A 61 -27.27 6.56 -39.17
CA ASP A 61 -27.90 7.25 -38.06
C ASP A 61 -26.81 7.78 -37.12
N GLN A 62 -26.95 9.07 -36.85
CA GLN A 62 -26.07 9.92 -36.08
C GLN A 62 -26.28 9.61 -34.59
N ASP A 63 -25.20 9.32 -33.86
CA ASP A 63 -25.23 9.38 -32.39
C ASP A 63 -24.19 10.38 -31.90
N GLU A 64 -24.69 11.29 -31.07
CA GLU A 64 -24.03 12.50 -30.64
C GLU A 64 -22.84 12.22 -29.73
N GLY A 65 -21.82 13.07 -29.87
CA GLY A 65 -20.49 12.85 -29.32
C GLY A 65 -20.45 12.69 -27.79
N ALA A 66 -19.87 11.57 -27.37
CA ALA A 66 -19.25 11.45 -26.05
C ALA A 66 -18.09 12.46 -25.96
N ALA A 67 -18.29 13.52 -25.18
CA ALA A 67 -17.26 14.49 -24.86
C ALA A 67 -16.12 13.79 -24.10
N ALA A 68 -15.02 13.51 -24.80
CA ALA A 68 -13.76 13.14 -24.19
C ALA A 68 -13.25 14.32 -23.35
N LEU A 69 -13.18 14.16 -22.04
CA LEU A 69 -12.44 15.03 -21.14
C LEU A 69 -10.94 14.83 -21.41
N ALA A 70 -10.46 15.47 -22.47
CA ALA A 70 -9.03 15.62 -22.75
C ALA A 70 -8.47 16.67 -21.79
N LEU A 71 -7.84 16.23 -20.70
CA LEU A 71 -6.93 17.06 -19.92
C LEU A 71 -5.78 17.50 -20.82
N LYS A 72 -5.78 18.78 -21.21
CA LYS A 72 -4.65 19.41 -21.91
C LYS A 72 -3.55 19.68 -20.87
N PRO A 73 -2.28 19.36 -21.15
CA PRO A 73 -1.19 19.72 -20.26
C PRO A 73 -1.07 21.24 -20.17
N HIS A 74 -1.12 21.78 -18.96
CA HIS A 74 -0.83 23.19 -18.72
C HIS A 74 0.69 23.43 -18.86
N PRO A 75 1.11 24.53 -19.52
CA PRO A 75 2.51 24.85 -19.66
C PRO A 75 3.11 25.22 -18.29
N LEU A 76 4.28 24.65 -17.98
CA LEU A 76 5.11 25.02 -16.83
C LEU A 76 5.42 26.53 -16.90
N LEU A 77 4.75 27.31 -16.05
CA LEU A 77 5.10 28.70 -15.82
C LEU A 77 6.29 28.74 -14.85
N THR A 78 7.49 28.95 -15.38
CA THR A 78 8.62 29.45 -14.59
C THR A 78 8.30 30.88 -14.16
N VAL A 79 8.06 31.09 -12.87
CA VAL A 79 7.91 32.43 -12.28
C VAL A 79 9.19 32.75 -11.49
N PRO A 80 9.80 33.94 -11.69
CA PRO A 80 11.11 34.26 -11.12
C PRO A 80 11.03 34.52 -9.61
N HIS A 81 12.06 34.06 -8.89
CA HIS A 81 12.31 34.40 -7.49
C HIS A 81 12.37 35.92 -7.33
N LYS A 82 11.46 36.46 -6.53
CA LYS A 82 11.54 37.85 -6.06
C LYS A 82 12.13 37.79 -4.65
N GLU A 83 13.35 38.28 -4.50
CA GLU A 83 13.92 38.63 -3.20
C GLU A 83 12.96 39.62 -2.53
N ILE A 84 12.41 39.25 -1.38
CA ILE A 84 11.64 40.17 -0.54
C ILE A 84 12.66 40.84 0.38
N ASP A 85 12.90 42.11 0.08
CA ASP A 85 13.63 43.06 0.92
C ASP A 85 12.80 43.27 2.20
N ASP A 86 13.38 42.86 3.34
CA ASP A 86 12.84 43.11 4.68
C ASP A 86 12.96 44.61 4.97
N ASP A 87 11.83 45.33 4.94
CA ASP A 87 11.60 46.53 5.75
C ASP A 87 10.17 47.04 5.52
N ARG A 88 9.19 46.43 6.21
CA ARG A 88 7.90 47.09 6.51
C ARG A 88 7.41 46.73 7.91
N ASP A 89 7.61 47.70 8.80
CA ASP A 89 6.91 47.86 10.06
C ASP A 89 5.39 47.79 9.85
N SER A 90 4.75 46.78 10.44
CA SER A 90 3.29 46.74 10.56
C SER A 90 2.93 46.13 11.92
N GLY A 91 2.53 47.01 12.83
CA GLY A 91 1.97 46.65 14.12
C GLY A 91 0.68 45.86 13.98
N PHE A 92 0.75 44.58 14.35
CA PHE A 92 -0.39 43.79 14.79
C PHE A 92 0.06 42.97 16.00
N THR A 93 -0.14 43.51 17.19
CA THR A 93 0.03 42.74 18.42
C THR A 93 -1.22 41.88 18.61
N GLY A 94 -1.14 40.61 18.25
CA GLY A 94 -2.18 39.62 18.49
C GLY A 94 -1.65 38.20 18.31
N ASP A 95 -1.25 37.57 19.43
CA ASP A 95 -1.01 36.13 19.62
C ASP A 95 -0.11 35.39 18.60
N ASP A 96 1.17 35.77 18.53
CA ASP A 96 2.24 34.93 17.94
C ASP A 96 2.69 33.77 18.88
N ALA A 97 1.84 33.35 19.82
CA ALA A 97 2.18 32.35 20.84
C ALA A 97 1.90 30.88 20.43
N TYR A 98 1.56 30.63 19.15
CA TYR A 98 1.02 29.34 18.71
C TYR A 98 1.75 28.66 17.54
N SER A 99 2.82 29.23 16.98
CA SER A 99 3.55 28.58 15.89
C SER A 99 4.77 27.81 16.42
N ASP A 100 4.55 26.56 16.83
CA ASP A 100 5.65 25.60 17.04
C ASP A 100 6.18 25.04 15.70
N THR A 101 5.52 25.36 14.58
CA THR A 101 5.95 25.02 13.21
C THR A 101 6.93 26.04 12.65
N THR A 102 7.97 25.57 11.95
CA THR A 102 8.92 26.42 11.21
C THR A 102 8.77 26.22 9.71
N SER A 103 9.24 27.19 8.91
CA SER A 103 9.20 27.06 7.45
C SER A 103 10.10 25.91 6.98
N VAL A 104 9.64 25.18 5.97
CA VAL A 104 10.39 24.08 5.37
C VAL A 104 11.69 24.62 4.76
N SER A 105 12.83 24.11 5.23
CA SER A 105 14.14 24.50 4.71
C SER A 105 14.31 24.07 3.24
N SER A 106 15.08 24.86 2.48
CA SER A 106 15.36 24.57 1.08
C SER A 106 16.08 23.23 0.86
N SER A 107 16.83 22.76 1.87
CA SER A 107 17.50 21.45 1.84
C SER A 107 16.54 20.27 2.01
N MET A 108 15.45 20.44 2.76
CA MET A 108 14.39 19.41 2.86
C MET A 108 13.64 19.28 1.52
N ILE A 109 13.30 20.41 0.89
CA ILE A 109 12.65 20.43 -0.44
C ILE A 109 13.56 19.84 -1.51
N ARG A 110 14.87 20.08 -1.43
CA ARG A 110 15.82 19.60 -2.45
C ARG A 110 15.92 18.07 -2.46
N GLY A 111 15.73 17.41 -1.31
CA GLY A 111 15.99 15.99 -1.16
C GLY A 111 17.45 15.63 -1.49
N HIS A 112 17.71 14.34 -1.64
CA HIS A 112 18.95 13.83 -2.23
C HIS A 112 18.65 12.96 -3.47
N ILE A 113 19.55 12.97 -4.44
CA ILE A 113 19.41 12.17 -5.66
C ILE A 113 20.31 10.95 -5.56
N GLU A 114 19.73 9.76 -5.70
CA GLU A 114 20.44 8.49 -5.79
C GLU A 114 19.91 7.68 -6.97
N ASN A 115 20.81 7.19 -7.83
CA ASN A 115 20.47 6.38 -9.01
C ASN A 115 19.42 6.99 -9.97
N GLY A 116 19.28 8.31 -9.98
CA GLY A 116 18.34 9.05 -10.81
C GLY A 116 16.94 9.22 -10.21
N ARG A 117 16.74 8.83 -8.94
CA ARG A 117 15.51 9.06 -8.17
C ARG A 117 15.79 10.07 -7.05
N LYS A 118 14.78 10.81 -6.64
CA LYS A 118 14.88 11.74 -5.50
C LYS A 118 14.33 11.07 -4.25
N TYR A 119 14.98 11.27 -3.11
CA TYR A 119 14.56 10.76 -1.81
C TYR A 119 14.58 11.90 -0.78
N ASN A 120 13.87 11.72 0.33
CA ASN A 120 13.82 12.69 1.42
C ASN A 120 15.21 12.91 2.06
N SER A 121 15.40 14.06 2.72
CA SER A 121 16.67 14.41 3.37
C SER A 121 16.70 14.10 4.88
N LEU A 122 15.56 13.73 5.48
CA LEU A 122 15.45 13.48 6.92
C LEU A 122 15.96 12.08 7.29
N ARG A 123 15.78 11.13 6.39
CA ARG A 123 16.15 9.73 6.58
C ARG A 123 16.80 9.14 5.34
N ASP A 124 17.86 8.36 5.56
CA ASP A 124 18.62 7.68 4.49
C ASP A 124 18.22 6.20 4.31
N ASP A 125 17.33 5.70 5.18
CA ASP A 125 16.91 4.30 5.25
C ASP A 125 15.45 4.07 4.83
N TYR A 126 14.74 5.11 4.40
CA TYR A 126 13.42 4.99 3.78
C TYR A 126 13.55 4.67 2.28
N TRP A 127 12.85 3.63 1.83
CA TRP A 127 13.03 3.06 0.49
C TRP A 127 12.23 3.77 -0.61
N GLY A 128 11.17 4.50 -0.25
CA GLY A 128 10.28 5.16 -1.20
C GLY A 128 10.86 6.46 -1.75
N PRO A 129 10.88 6.67 -3.09
CA PRO A 129 11.26 7.95 -3.67
C PRO A 129 10.27 9.08 -3.36
N SER A 130 10.74 10.32 -3.43
CA SER A 130 9.98 11.55 -3.26
C SER A 130 10.03 12.42 -4.52
N ASP A 131 9.82 11.82 -5.69
CA ASP A 131 9.83 12.50 -7.01
C ASP A 131 8.47 12.46 -7.70
N ASP A 132 8.29 13.30 -8.72
CA ASP A 132 7.03 13.49 -9.45
C ASP A 132 6.45 12.17 -9.97
N GLN A 133 7.30 11.25 -10.44
CA GLN A 133 6.87 9.93 -10.90
C GLN A 133 6.31 9.08 -9.76
N GLN A 134 6.90 9.14 -8.56
CA GLN A 134 6.39 8.43 -7.40
C GLN A 134 5.09 9.05 -6.88
N PHE A 135 4.94 10.38 -6.93
CA PHE A 135 3.69 11.04 -6.56
C PHE A 135 2.55 10.71 -7.54
N GLU A 136 2.79 10.70 -8.85
CA GLU A 136 1.81 10.24 -9.84
C GLU A 136 1.37 8.78 -9.58
N THR A 137 2.32 7.93 -9.20
CA THR A 137 2.06 6.54 -8.80
C THR A 137 1.14 6.49 -7.57
N MET A 138 1.42 7.29 -6.54
CA MET A 138 0.61 7.35 -5.32
C MET A 138 -0.81 7.90 -5.58
N ASP A 139 -0.98 8.86 -6.47
CA ASP A 139 -2.30 9.38 -6.87
C ASP A 139 -3.13 8.31 -7.59
N ALA A 140 -2.51 7.52 -8.46
CA ALA A 140 -3.18 6.36 -9.07
C ALA A 140 -3.59 5.32 -8.00
N GLY A 141 -2.72 5.07 -7.02
CA GLY A 141 -3.05 4.25 -5.86
C GLY A 141 -4.24 4.81 -5.08
N HIS A 142 -4.27 6.11 -4.81
CA HIS A 142 -5.38 6.77 -4.13
C HIS A 142 -6.73 6.52 -4.84
N LEU A 143 -6.78 6.71 -6.17
CA LEU A 143 -7.98 6.43 -6.97
C LEU A 143 -8.40 4.95 -6.92
N LEU A 144 -7.44 4.03 -6.90
CA LEU A 144 -7.72 2.61 -6.71
C LEU A 144 -8.45 2.36 -5.39
N TYR A 145 -7.94 2.89 -4.27
CA TYR A 145 -8.57 2.68 -2.96
C TYR A 145 -9.98 3.29 -2.87
N LEU A 146 -10.20 4.46 -3.49
CA LEU A 146 -11.54 5.03 -3.61
C LEU A 146 -12.50 4.08 -4.35
N LEU A 147 -12.07 3.50 -5.47
CA LEU A 147 -12.89 2.55 -6.23
C LEU A 147 -13.17 1.25 -5.46
N LEU A 148 -12.19 0.74 -4.70
CA LEU A 148 -12.36 -0.45 -3.87
C LEU A 148 -13.37 -0.22 -2.73
N ASN A 149 -13.45 1.02 -2.23
CA ASN A 149 -14.41 1.44 -1.20
C ASN A 149 -15.69 2.08 -1.74
N ASN A 150 -15.98 1.97 -3.05
CA ASN A 150 -17.11 2.68 -3.65
C ASN A 150 -18.50 2.22 -3.17
N ASP A 151 -18.57 1.06 -2.51
CA ASP A 151 -19.79 0.50 -1.93
C ASP A 151 -20.03 0.98 -0.48
N HIS A 152 -19.04 1.68 0.10
CA HIS A 152 -19.10 2.21 1.45
C HIS A 152 -19.64 3.65 1.43
N PRO A 153 -20.45 4.08 2.43
CA PRO A 153 -20.98 5.45 2.49
C PRO A 153 -19.90 6.54 2.51
N ASN A 154 -18.72 6.19 3.03
CA ASN A 154 -17.53 7.01 2.95
C ASN A 154 -16.44 6.24 2.20
N MET A 155 -15.99 6.77 1.07
CA MET A 155 -14.96 6.15 0.23
C MET A 155 -13.54 6.38 0.76
N LEU A 156 -13.34 7.41 1.60
CA LEU A 156 -12.01 7.80 2.10
C LEU A 156 -11.55 6.93 3.28
N PHE A 157 -12.48 6.47 4.11
CA PHE A 157 -12.20 5.58 5.23
C PHE A 157 -13.43 4.77 5.64
N ARG A 158 -13.22 3.62 6.28
CA ARG A 158 -14.25 2.71 6.80
C ARG A 158 -14.51 2.83 8.29
N ALA A 159 -13.60 3.44 9.05
CA ALA A 159 -13.74 3.70 10.46
C ALA A 159 -15.10 4.35 10.75
N PRO A 160 -15.83 3.92 11.79
CA PRO A 160 -17.18 4.40 12.09
C PRO A 160 -17.16 5.80 12.76
N VAL A 161 -16.49 6.75 12.11
CA VAL A 161 -16.38 8.16 12.51
C VAL A 161 -17.26 8.98 11.58
N SER A 162 -18.34 9.56 12.11
CA SER A 162 -19.31 10.29 11.27
C SER A 162 -18.96 11.75 11.02
N LYS A 163 -18.36 12.41 12.02
CA LYS A 163 -18.01 13.84 12.01
C LYS A 163 -16.74 14.02 12.86
N PRO A 164 -15.55 13.76 12.28
CA PRO A 164 -14.30 13.98 13.01
C PRO A 164 -14.10 15.47 13.27
N ASP A 165 -13.53 15.84 14.42
CA ASP A 165 -13.04 17.20 14.67
C ASP A 165 -11.55 17.30 14.29
N ASN A 166 -10.75 16.27 14.57
CA ASN A 166 -9.34 16.22 14.24
C ASN A 166 -8.98 14.88 13.58
N VAL A 167 -8.31 14.93 12.43
CA VAL A 167 -7.81 13.76 11.70
C VAL A 167 -6.32 13.88 11.48
N LEU A 168 -5.56 12.79 11.65
CA LEU A 168 -4.13 12.72 11.34
C LEU A 168 -3.87 11.66 10.27
N ASP A 169 -3.16 12.03 9.21
CA ASP A 169 -2.70 11.14 8.13
C ASP A 169 -1.18 10.99 8.23
N LEU A 170 -0.73 9.80 8.67
CA LEU A 170 0.70 9.50 8.82
C LEU A 170 1.26 8.94 7.51
N GLY A 171 2.35 9.55 7.02
CA GLY A 171 2.90 9.20 5.71
C GLY A 171 2.00 9.68 4.57
N THR A 172 1.57 10.95 4.65
CA THR A 172 0.56 11.52 3.74
C THR A 172 1.02 11.55 2.27
N GLY A 173 2.31 11.39 2.00
CA GLY A 173 2.89 11.38 0.65
C GLY A 173 2.56 12.68 -0.09
N PRO A 174 1.82 12.64 -1.22
CA PRO A 174 1.45 13.85 -1.94
C PRO A 174 0.40 14.71 -1.23
N GLY A 175 -0.20 14.24 -0.12
CA GLY A 175 -1.24 14.95 0.63
C GLY A 175 -2.67 14.71 0.11
N THR A 176 -2.83 13.98 -0.99
CA THR A 176 -4.11 13.81 -1.71
C THR A 176 -5.23 13.28 -0.81
N TRP A 177 -4.94 12.31 0.07
CA TRP A 177 -5.95 11.79 0.99
C TRP A 177 -6.35 12.81 2.07
N ALA A 178 -5.38 13.48 2.68
CA ALA A 178 -5.64 14.50 3.68
C ALA A 178 -6.47 15.66 3.11
N ILE A 179 -6.17 16.09 1.88
CA ILE A 179 -6.93 17.11 1.14
C ILE A 179 -8.37 16.67 0.91
N ASP A 180 -8.59 15.46 0.38
CA ASP A 180 -9.94 14.95 0.12
C ASP A 180 -10.78 14.80 1.41
N VAL A 181 -10.14 14.42 2.53
CA VAL A 181 -10.80 14.36 3.84
C VAL A 181 -11.15 15.76 4.32
N ALA A 182 -10.25 16.73 4.18
CA ALA A 182 -10.49 18.12 4.56
C ALA A 182 -11.63 18.75 3.76
N ASP A 183 -11.69 18.49 2.44
CA ASP A 183 -12.79 18.93 1.57
C ASP A 183 -14.14 18.28 1.96
N LYS A 184 -14.12 16.99 2.30
CA LYS A 184 -15.34 16.27 2.72
C LYS A 184 -15.86 16.73 4.09
N PHE A 185 -14.96 17.10 4.99
CA PHE A 185 -15.26 17.49 6.37
C PHE A 185 -14.71 18.89 6.67
N PRO A 186 -15.36 19.96 6.18
CA PRO A 186 -14.85 21.34 6.29
C PRO A 186 -14.75 21.87 7.74
N GLU A 187 -15.42 21.21 8.69
CA GLU A 187 -15.36 21.53 10.12
C GLU A 187 -14.23 20.79 10.87
N ALA A 188 -13.61 19.79 10.23
CA ALA A 188 -12.52 19.02 10.82
C ALA A 188 -11.17 19.69 10.53
N ASN A 189 -10.24 19.66 11.48
CA ASN A 189 -8.83 19.93 11.22
C ASN A 189 -8.16 18.64 10.76
N VAL A 190 -7.55 18.66 9.58
CA VAL A 190 -6.86 17.50 9.01
C VAL A 190 -5.38 17.78 8.93
N TYR A 191 -4.57 16.94 9.57
CA TYR A 191 -3.12 17.04 9.61
C TYR A 191 -2.54 15.92 8.77
N GLY A 192 -1.72 16.24 7.76
CA GLY A 192 -0.97 15.28 6.99
C GLY A 192 0.53 15.45 7.26
N VAL A 193 1.20 14.39 7.66
CA VAL A 193 2.64 14.41 7.96
C VAL A 193 3.42 13.45 7.07
N ASP A 194 4.58 13.88 6.59
CA ASP A 194 5.49 13.04 5.81
C ASP A 194 6.95 13.47 6.01
N LEU A 195 7.90 12.60 5.67
CA LEU A 195 9.33 12.91 5.67
C LEU A 195 9.72 13.91 4.57
N TYR A 196 8.86 14.08 3.56
CA TYR A 196 9.09 14.98 2.44
C TYR A 196 7.92 15.94 2.24
N PRO A 197 8.15 17.23 1.95
CA PRO A 197 7.08 18.20 1.74
C PRO A 197 6.17 17.77 0.58
N PRO A 198 4.84 17.64 0.81
CA PRO A 198 3.90 17.33 -0.25
C PRO A 198 4.01 18.31 -1.44
N PRO A 199 3.95 17.86 -2.70
CA PRO A 199 4.16 18.68 -3.89
C PRO A 199 2.90 19.49 -4.27
N THR A 200 2.12 19.94 -3.30
CA THR A 200 0.91 20.72 -3.53
C THR A 200 1.12 22.20 -3.20
N ALA A 201 0.56 23.07 -4.04
CA ALA A 201 0.55 24.52 -3.81
C ALA A 201 -0.76 25.02 -3.18
N TRP A 202 -1.80 24.18 -3.14
CA TRP A 202 -3.12 24.56 -2.66
C TRP A 202 -3.72 23.45 -1.81
N VAL A 203 -4.19 23.82 -0.63
CA VAL A 203 -4.88 22.94 0.31
C VAL A 203 -6.12 23.66 0.86
N PRO A 204 -7.16 22.92 1.28
CA PRO A 204 -8.28 23.49 2.01
C PRO A 204 -7.80 24.21 3.28
N PRO A 205 -8.51 25.26 3.75
CA PRO A 205 -8.07 26.07 4.91
C PRO A 205 -8.01 25.28 6.24
N ASN A 206 -8.63 24.11 6.27
CA ASN A 206 -8.65 23.18 7.40
C ASN A 206 -7.70 21.99 7.22
N CYS A 207 -6.81 22.03 6.21
CA CYS A 207 -5.81 21.01 5.94
C CYS A 207 -4.40 21.58 6.22
N PHE A 208 -3.65 20.90 7.08
CA PHE A 208 -2.31 21.28 7.51
C PHE A 208 -1.34 20.19 7.08
N LEU A 209 -0.38 20.52 6.20
CA LEU A 209 0.62 19.58 5.72
C LEU A 209 1.98 19.94 6.30
N GLU A 210 2.59 19.01 7.02
CA GLU A 210 3.80 19.23 7.81
C GLU A 210 4.88 18.21 7.44
N VAL A 211 6.15 18.63 7.51
CA VAL A 211 7.30 17.76 7.29
C VAL A 211 7.78 17.26 8.64
N GLU A 212 7.51 15.99 8.96
CA GLU A 212 7.76 15.41 10.27
C GLU A 212 8.23 13.95 10.17
N ASP A 213 9.17 13.57 11.05
CA ASP A 213 9.50 12.17 11.28
C ASP A 213 8.65 11.63 12.43
N VAL A 214 7.66 10.80 12.10
CA VAL A 214 6.68 10.29 13.07
C VAL A 214 7.29 9.39 14.15
N LEU A 215 8.57 9.01 14.02
CA LEU A 215 9.31 8.33 15.10
C LEU A 215 9.81 9.29 16.19
N GLN A 216 9.81 10.59 15.94
CA GLN A 216 10.09 11.57 16.98
C GLN A 216 8.91 11.72 17.93
N ASP A 217 9.08 12.51 18.99
CA ASP A 217 8.02 12.79 19.95
C ASP A 217 6.89 13.59 19.30
N TRP A 218 5.65 13.16 19.53
CA TRP A 218 4.47 13.80 18.99
C TRP A 218 4.09 15.00 19.86
N THR A 219 4.04 16.19 19.27
CA THR A 219 3.87 17.47 19.99
C THR A 219 2.46 18.06 19.89
N TRP A 220 1.53 17.40 19.20
CA TRP A 220 0.15 17.85 19.08
C TRP A 220 -0.53 17.96 20.46
N ARG A 221 -1.17 19.11 20.71
CA ARG A 221 -1.88 19.38 21.96
C ARG A 221 -3.28 18.76 21.97
N GLN A 222 -3.86 18.64 20.78
CA GLN A 222 -5.15 18.02 20.51
C GLN A 222 -5.04 16.50 20.36
N LYS A 223 -6.12 15.80 20.67
CA LYS A 223 -6.29 14.37 20.37
C LYS A 223 -7.13 14.20 19.11
N PHE A 224 -6.92 13.09 18.43
CA PHE A 224 -7.52 12.79 17.13
C PHE A 224 -8.76 11.90 17.25
N ASP A 225 -9.72 12.08 16.35
CA ASP A 225 -10.86 11.19 16.19
C ASP A 225 -10.53 10.02 15.26
N LEU A 226 -9.64 10.27 14.28
CA LEU A 226 -9.14 9.30 13.33
C LEU A 226 -7.64 9.53 13.12
N ILE A 227 -6.86 8.45 13.21
CA ILE A 227 -5.49 8.39 12.71
C ILE A 227 -5.47 7.40 11.55
N HIS A 228 -5.05 7.85 10.38
CA HIS A 228 -4.99 7.07 9.16
C HIS A 228 -3.53 6.80 8.77
N LEU A 229 -3.27 5.59 8.29
CA LEU A 229 -2.00 5.16 7.69
C LEU A 229 -2.31 4.39 6.42
N ARG A 230 -1.51 4.58 5.37
CA ARG A 230 -1.67 3.77 4.17
C ARG A 230 -0.36 3.58 3.44
N LEU A 231 -0.09 2.33 3.06
CA LEU A 231 1.13 1.92 2.34
C LEU A 231 2.41 2.30 3.10
N MET A 232 2.42 2.05 4.41
CA MET A 232 3.57 2.26 5.30
C MET A 232 4.46 1.01 5.39
N LEU A 233 4.20 -0.03 4.60
CA LEU A 233 5.11 -1.17 4.44
C LEU A 233 6.57 -0.74 4.20
N GLY A 234 7.49 -1.32 4.97
CA GLY A 234 8.92 -1.00 4.94
C GLY A 234 9.30 0.37 5.52
N ALA A 235 8.36 1.20 5.98
CA ALA A 235 8.64 2.50 6.58
C ALA A 235 9.31 2.39 7.96
N PHE A 236 9.05 1.32 8.70
CA PHE A 236 9.52 1.12 10.08
C PHE A 236 10.15 -0.26 10.29
N ALA A 237 11.16 -0.32 11.16
CA ALA A 237 11.64 -1.56 11.75
C ALA A 237 10.60 -2.15 12.74
N GLU A 238 10.80 -3.37 13.21
CA GLU A 238 9.81 -4.07 14.05
C GLU A 238 9.52 -3.37 15.40
N ASP A 239 10.55 -2.85 16.05
CA ASP A 239 10.45 -2.10 17.30
C ASP A 239 9.81 -0.72 17.08
N GLN A 240 10.17 -0.05 15.97
CA GLN A 240 9.60 1.23 15.56
C GLN A 240 8.10 1.13 15.28
N TRP A 241 7.62 0.04 14.66
CA TRP A 241 6.18 -0.21 14.52
C TRP A 241 5.46 -0.25 15.86
N THR A 242 6.08 -0.83 16.88
CA THR A 242 5.49 -0.90 18.22
C THR A 242 5.34 0.50 18.82
N ASP A 243 6.35 1.35 18.66
CA ASP A 243 6.31 2.76 19.08
C ASP A 243 5.23 3.56 18.33
N VAL A 244 5.15 3.44 17.00
CA VAL A 244 4.16 4.15 16.18
C VAL A 244 2.73 3.79 16.59
N TYR A 245 2.40 2.51 16.76
CA TYR A 245 1.06 2.13 17.20
C TYR A 245 0.75 2.57 18.62
N GLN A 246 1.74 2.57 19.52
CA GLN A 246 1.56 3.08 20.88
C GLN A 246 1.27 4.58 20.87
N LYS A 247 2.01 5.36 20.06
CA LYS A 247 1.76 6.80 19.88
C LYS A 247 0.40 7.06 19.25
N CYS A 248 -0.04 6.25 18.29
CA CYS A 248 -1.40 6.32 17.74
C CYS A 248 -2.45 6.14 18.85
N TYR A 249 -2.29 5.09 19.67
CA TYR A 249 -3.22 4.79 20.77
C TYR A 249 -3.29 5.93 21.79
N GLU A 250 -2.14 6.49 22.18
CA GLU A 250 -2.06 7.57 23.15
C GLU A 250 -2.61 8.91 22.63
N ASN A 251 -2.62 9.12 21.31
CA ASN A 251 -3.04 10.38 20.69
C ASN A 251 -4.45 10.37 20.12
N LEU A 252 -5.18 9.26 20.22
CA LEU A 252 -6.60 9.22 19.96
C LEU A 252 -7.43 9.70 21.16
N LYS A 253 -8.58 10.32 20.88
CA LYS A 253 -9.63 10.54 21.89
C LYS A 253 -10.18 9.17 22.32
N PRO A 254 -10.74 9.03 23.53
CA PRO A 254 -11.53 7.87 23.88
C PRO A 254 -12.65 7.63 22.84
N GLY A 255 -12.65 6.47 22.19
CA GLY A 255 -13.57 6.13 21.10
C GLY A 255 -13.12 6.53 19.69
N GLY A 256 -11.95 7.14 19.54
CA GLY A 256 -11.30 7.38 18.26
C GLY A 256 -10.79 6.10 17.60
N TRP A 257 -10.48 6.18 16.31
CA TRP A 257 -10.11 5.03 15.48
C TRP A 257 -8.74 5.18 14.84
N ILE A 258 -8.03 4.07 14.73
CA ILE A 258 -6.95 3.92 13.77
C ILE A 258 -7.48 3.18 12.54
N GLU A 259 -7.13 3.64 11.35
CA GLU A 259 -7.36 2.91 10.11
C GLU A 259 -6.04 2.79 9.35
N GLU A 260 -5.63 1.54 9.08
CA GLU A 260 -4.41 1.23 8.34
C GLU A 260 -4.74 0.37 7.12
N VAL A 261 -4.18 0.74 5.96
CA VAL A 261 -4.35 0.02 4.70
C VAL A 261 -2.99 -0.37 4.14
N GLU A 262 -2.76 -1.66 3.91
CA GLU A 262 -1.46 -2.19 3.48
C GLU A 262 -1.56 -3.13 2.29
N LEU A 263 -0.62 -3.01 1.37
CA LEU A 263 -0.58 -3.80 0.14
C LEU A 263 0.27 -5.07 0.32
N ASP A 264 -0.18 -6.18 -0.25
CA ASP A 264 0.67 -7.36 -0.46
C ASP A 264 1.52 -7.19 -1.72
N VAL A 265 2.84 -7.18 -1.57
CA VAL A 265 3.78 -6.99 -2.69
C VAL A 265 3.80 -8.17 -3.68
N ARG A 266 3.17 -9.29 -3.35
CA ARG A 266 3.12 -10.48 -4.21
C ARG A 266 2.05 -10.36 -5.28
N VAL A 267 2.43 -10.70 -6.51
CA VAL A 267 1.50 -10.83 -7.64
C VAL A 267 1.01 -12.26 -7.72
N MET A 268 -0.30 -12.43 -7.77
CA MET A 268 -0.99 -13.73 -7.75
C MET A 268 -1.92 -13.87 -8.95
N SER A 269 -2.36 -15.10 -9.20
CA SER A 269 -3.34 -15.44 -10.23
C SER A 269 -4.12 -16.69 -9.80
N ASP A 270 -5.41 -16.77 -10.15
CA ASP A 270 -6.27 -17.91 -9.76
C ASP A 270 -6.33 -19.01 -10.81
N ASP A 271 -5.99 -18.71 -12.07
CA ASP A 271 -6.26 -19.56 -13.22
C ASP A 271 -4.99 -20.07 -13.91
N GLY A 272 -3.84 -19.86 -13.28
CA GLY A 272 -2.54 -20.24 -13.82
C GLY A 272 -2.09 -19.38 -15.01
N SER A 273 -2.75 -18.25 -15.30
CA SER A 273 -2.31 -17.33 -16.35
C SER A 273 -0.96 -16.69 -16.05
N LEU A 274 -0.55 -16.61 -14.78
CA LEU A 274 0.78 -16.19 -14.33
C LEU A 274 1.72 -17.41 -14.21
N PRO A 275 2.73 -17.56 -15.09
CA PRO A 275 3.69 -18.64 -15.00
C PRO A 275 4.53 -18.53 -13.70
N PRO A 276 4.71 -19.63 -12.92
CA PRO A 276 5.47 -19.59 -11.67
C PRO A 276 6.94 -19.17 -11.80
N ASP A 277 7.52 -19.34 -12.99
CA ASP A 277 8.90 -18.99 -13.33
C ASP A 277 9.04 -17.59 -13.98
N SER A 278 7.93 -16.85 -14.11
CA SER A 278 7.94 -15.47 -14.61
C SER A 278 8.55 -14.49 -13.61
N LEU A 279 9.06 -13.36 -14.10
CA LEU A 279 9.61 -12.31 -13.24
C LEU A 279 8.51 -11.66 -12.38
N LEU A 280 7.29 -11.52 -12.90
CA LEU A 280 6.15 -11.04 -12.11
C LEU A 280 5.79 -11.97 -10.94
N ALA A 281 5.82 -13.29 -11.14
CA ALA A 281 5.60 -14.24 -10.05
C ALA A 281 6.70 -14.14 -8.98
N GLY A 282 7.95 -13.92 -9.40
CA GLY A 282 9.10 -13.72 -8.50
C GLY A 282 9.21 -12.32 -7.88
N TRP A 283 8.41 -11.34 -8.33
CA TRP A 283 8.51 -9.95 -7.92
C TRP A 283 8.41 -9.80 -6.40
N GLY A 284 7.30 -10.27 -5.81
CA GLY A 284 7.05 -10.11 -4.38
C GLY A 284 8.14 -10.73 -3.51
N GLN A 285 8.57 -11.97 -3.82
CA GLN A 285 9.61 -12.65 -3.05
C GLN A 285 10.96 -11.90 -3.14
N THR A 286 11.31 -11.39 -4.32
CA THR A 286 12.53 -10.61 -4.51
C THR A 286 12.58 -9.40 -3.57
N PHE A 287 11.45 -8.69 -3.41
CA PHE A 287 11.37 -7.52 -2.55
C PHE A 287 11.24 -7.86 -1.07
N LEU A 288 10.51 -8.92 -0.71
CA LEU A 288 10.48 -9.44 0.67
C LEU A 288 11.89 -9.83 1.13
N ASP A 289 12.66 -10.53 0.31
CA ASP A 289 14.03 -10.91 0.62
C ASP A 289 14.95 -9.67 0.82
N CYS A 290 14.75 -8.60 0.02
CA CYS A 290 15.49 -7.35 0.18
C CYS A 290 15.11 -6.63 1.48
N ALA A 291 13.82 -6.58 1.77
CA ALA A 291 13.24 -5.99 2.97
C ALA A 291 13.73 -6.67 4.25
N ASP A 292 13.81 -8.00 4.23
CA ASP A 292 14.36 -8.79 5.34
C ASP A 292 15.84 -8.46 5.60
N ARG A 293 16.65 -8.33 4.53
CA ARG A 293 18.05 -7.89 4.65
C ARG A 293 18.18 -6.45 5.13
N ALA A 294 17.20 -5.60 4.81
CA ALA A 294 17.15 -4.21 5.28
C ALA A 294 16.65 -4.09 6.74
N GLY A 295 16.08 -5.16 7.32
CA GLY A 295 15.45 -5.11 8.65
C GLY A 295 14.14 -4.30 8.66
N ARG A 296 13.49 -4.15 7.50
CA ARG A 296 12.32 -3.28 7.30
C ARG A 296 11.28 -4.01 6.47
N SER A 297 10.40 -4.76 7.12
CA SER A 297 9.49 -5.71 6.46
C SER A 297 8.51 -5.02 5.49
N LEU A 298 8.34 -5.62 4.31
CA LEU A 298 7.27 -5.28 3.36
C LEU A 298 6.01 -6.14 3.55
N ALA A 299 5.96 -6.96 4.61
CA ALA A 299 4.83 -7.84 4.92
C ALA A 299 3.93 -7.29 6.05
N THR A 300 3.87 -5.96 6.21
CA THR A 300 3.12 -5.29 7.28
C THR A 300 1.68 -5.79 7.39
N GLN A 301 0.99 -6.01 6.26
CA GLN A 301 -0.38 -6.56 6.20
C GLN A 301 -0.57 -7.85 7.01
N THR A 302 0.47 -8.68 7.12
CA THR A 302 0.40 -9.96 7.88
C THR A 302 0.52 -9.77 9.39
N THR A 303 1.00 -8.61 9.85
CA THR A 303 1.33 -8.34 11.26
C THR A 303 0.52 -7.21 11.88
N MET A 304 -0.02 -6.29 11.07
CA MET A 304 -0.69 -5.06 11.53
C MET A 304 -1.80 -5.33 12.55
N ARG A 305 -2.73 -6.28 12.29
CA ARG A 305 -3.79 -6.65 13.25
C ARG A 305 -3.22 -6.94 14.64
N SER A 306 -2.28 -7.86 14.72
CA SER A 306 -1.72 -8.30 16.01
C SER A 306 -0.93 -7.19 16.71
N ARG A 307 -0.33 -6.26 15.95
CA ARG A 307 0.40 -5.11 16.49
C ARG A 307 -0.55 -4.04 17.02
N ILE A 308 -1.61 -3.73 16.27
CA ILE A 308 -2.70 -2.83 16.68
C ILE A 308 -3.35 -3.34 17.96
N GLU A 309 -3.72 -4.63 18.03
CA GLU A 309 -4.29 -5.23 19.25
C GLU A 309 -3.34 -5.13 20.45
N ARG A 310 -2.04 -5.38 20.25
CA ARG A 310 -1.03 -5.28 21.33
C ARG A 310 -0.82 -3.87 21.84
N ALA A 311 -1.01 -2.84 21.02
CA ALA A 311 -0.95 -1.44 21.45
C ALA A 311 -2.16 -1.04 22.34
N GLY A 312 -3.19 -1.87 22.42
CA GLY A 312 -4.36 -1.67 23.30
C GLY A 312 -5.66 -1.37 22.56
N PHE A 313 -5.65 -1.32 21.23
CA PHE A 313 -6.85 -1.15 20.43
C PHE A 313 -7.80 -2.35 20.58
N VAL A 314 -9.10 -2.05 20.53
CA VAL A 314 -10.20 -3.02 20.60
C VAL A 314 -11.10 -2.87 19.38
N ASN A 315 -12.02 -3.82 19.17
CA ASN A 315 -12.92 -3.84 18.00
C ASN A 315 -12.16 -3.80 16.66
N VAL A 316 -11.12 -4.63 16.53
CA VAL A 316 -10.29 -4.69 15.32
C VAL A 316 -11.02 -5.45 14.23
N HIS A 317 -11.20 -4.81 13.08
CA HIS A 317 -11.89 -5.35 11.90
C HIS A 317 -10.93 -5.39 10.71
N ASP A 318 -10.97 -6.50 9.95
CA ASP A 318 -10.14 -6.66 8.75
C ASP A 318 -11.05 -6.67 7.52
N HIS A 319 -10.64 -5.95 6.48
CA HIS A 319 -11.31 -5.93 5.19
C HIS A 319 -10.29 -6.24 4.11
N LEU A 320 -10.33 -7.46 3.58
CA LEU A 320 -9.40 -7.93 2.56
C LEU A 320 -9.97 -7.64 1.16
N PHE A 321 -9.22 -6.90 0.35
CA PHE A 321 -9.58 -6.61 -1.04
C PHE A 321 -8.66 -7.33 -2.01
N LYS A 322 -9.27 -7.93 -3.03
CA LYS A 322 -8.55 -8.50 -4.16
C LYS A 322 -8.42 -7.44 -5.25
N CYS A 323 -7.22 -6.90 -5.42
CA CYS A 323 -6.92 -5.80 -6.34
C CYS A 323 -6.46 -6.35 -7.70
N PRO A 324 -7.33 -6.37 -8.72
CA PRO A 324 -6.93 -6.78 -10.07
C PRO A 324 -5.84 -5.86 -10.60
N ILE A 325 -4.94 -6.40 -11.43
CA ILE A 325 -4.00 -5.64 -12.23
C ILE A 325 -4.35 -5.92 -13.69
N GLY A 326 -4.85 -4.89 -14.39
CA GLY A 326 -5.34 -4.99 -15.77
C GLY A 326 -6.87 -5.12 -15.89
N ALA A 327 -7.37 -4.94 -17.11
CA ALA A 327 -8.80 -4.82 -17.41
C ALA A 327 -9.53 -6.18 -17.58
N TRP A 328 -9.01 -7.25 -16.99
CA TRP A 328 -9.53 -8.61 -17.15
C TRP A 328 -10.83 -8.93 -16.37
N PRO A 329 -11.16 -8.29 -15.24
CA PRO A 329 -12.41 -8.60 -14.53
C PRO A 329 -13.66 -8.33 -15.37
N LYS A 330 -14.71 -9.13 -15.19
CA LYS A 330 -16.02 -8.88 -15.85
C LYS A 330 -16.83 -7.78 -15.16
N ASN A 331 -16.75 -7.68 -13.83
CA ASN A 331 -17.41 -6.64 -13.05
C ASN A 331 -16.87 -5.26 -13.49
N LYS A 332 -17.76 -4.29 -13.74
CA LYS A 332 -17.40 -2.97 -14.28
C LYS A 332 -16.48 -2.18 -13.34
N THR A 333 -16.79 -2.16 -12.04
CA THR A 333 -15.98 -1.47 -11.02
C THR A 333 -14.61 -2.11 -10.90
N LEU A 334 -14.54 -3.43 -10.77
CA LEU A 334 -13.25 -4.13 -10.66
C LEU A 334 -12.42 -4.03 -11.94
N LYS A 335 -13.06 -3.96 -13.11
CA LYS A 335 -12.37 -3.71 -14.38
C LYS A 335 -11.71 -2.34 -14.39
N GLU A 336 -12.40 -1.31 -13.90
CA GLU A 336 -11.86 0.03 -13.81
C GLU A 336 -10.76 0.14 -12.76
N ALA A 337 -10.98 -0.44 -11.56
CA ALA A 337 -9.95 -0.59 -10.54
C ALA A 337 -8.71 -1.29 -11.11
N GLY A 338 -8.89 -2.33 -11.93
CA GLY A 338 -7.80 -3.04 -12.58
C GLY A 338 -7.02 -2.19 -13.60
N ARG A 339 -7.69 -1.29 -14.32
CA ARG A 339 -7.01 -0.34 -15.24
C ARG A 339 -6.19 0.69 -14.47
N ILE A 340 -6.74 1.23 -13.39
CA ILE A 340 -6.03 2.18 -12.53
C ILE A 340 -4.83 1.49 -11.86
N ASN A 341 -5.04 0.30 -11.31
CA ASN A 341 -3.97 -0.45 -10.67
C ASN A 341 -2.88 -0.89 -11.67
N PHE A 342 -3.24 -1.15 -12.93
CA PHE A 342 -2.26 -1.38 -13.98
C PHE A 342 -1.35 -0.15 -14.21
N HIS A 343 -1.94 1.06 -14.20
CA HIS A 343 -1.15 2.29 -14.29
C HIS A 343 -0.27 2.47 -13.05
N HIS A 344 -0.83 2.29 -11.84
CA HIS A 344 -0.10 2.28 -10.56
C HIS A 344 1.13 1.35 -10.60
N TRP A 345 0.95 0.11 -11.06
CA TRP A 345 2.07 -0.83 -11.26
C TRP A 345 3.04 -0.31 -12.32
N SER A 346 2.57 0.04 -13.52
CA SER A 346 3.43 0.42 -14.64
C SER A 346 4.32 1.63 -14.35
N SER A 347 3.80 2.64 -13.64
CA SER A 347 4.54 3.85 -13.24
C SER A 347 5.46 3.61 -12.04
N GLY A 348 5.05 2.73 -11.11
CA GLY A 348 5.72 2.51 -9.83
C GLY A 348 6.95 1.59 -9.85
N LEU A 349 7.04 0.65 -10.80
CA LEU A 349 8.08 -0.41 -10.80
C LEU A 349 9.51 0.13 -10.55
N ASP A 350 9.92 1.20 -11.23
CA ASP A 350 11.25 1.77 -11.08
C ASP A 350 11.49 2.33 -9.67
N GLY A 351 10.47 2.96 -9.07
CA GLY A 351 10.56 3.58 -7.75
C GLY A 351 10.65 2.55 -6.64
N TRP A 352 9.87 1.47 -6.77
CA TRP A 352 9.88 0.37 -5.82
C TRP A 352 11.14 -0.49 -5.92
N ALA A 353 11.72 -0.58 -7.11
CA ALA A 353 12.86 -1.43 -7.37
C ALA A 353 14.21 -0.81 -6.97
N MET A 354 14.40 0.47 -7.29
CA MET A 354 15.74 1.08 -7.33
C MET A 354 16.47 0.97 -6.00
N PHE A 355 15.90 1.54 -4.93
CA PHE A 355 16.55 1.57 -3.62
C PHE A 355 16.87 0.16 -3.08
N LEU A 356 15.84 -0.70 -3.04
CA LEU A 356 15.94 -2.02 -2.41
C LEU A 356 16.92 -2.93 -3.14
N LEU A 357 16.90 -2.96 -4.48
CA LEU A 357 17.79 -3.83 -5.24
C LEU A 357 19.23 -3.30 -5.26
N THR A 358 19.45 -1.99 -5.34
CA THR A 358 20.82 -1.44 -5.37
C THR A 358 21.52 -1.46 -4.02
N LYS A 359 20.77 -1.56 -2.90
CA LYS A 359 21.36 -1.66 -1.55
C LYS A 359 21.32 -3.08 -0.98
N PHE A 360 20.25 -3.82 -1.25
CA PHE A 360 19.97 -5.11 -0.62
C PHE A 360 19.71 -6.23 -1.63
N GLY A 361 20.01 -6.04 -2.91
CA GLY A 361 19.97 -7.12 -3.91
C GLY A 361 20.88 -8.30 -3.53
N ALA A 362 20.50 -9.51 -3.94
CA ALA A 362 21.28 -10.73 -3.76
C ALA A 362 21.70 -11.30 -5.13
N PRO A 363 22.84 -12.04 -5.22
CA PRO A 363 23.78 -12.39 -4.15
C PRO A 363 24.69 -11.24 -3.69
N LYS A 364 24.70 -10.13 -4.43
CA LYS A 364 25.34 -8.86 -4.08
C LYS A 364 24.38 -7.73 -4.46
N PRO A 365 24.50 -6.53 -3.89
CA PRO A 365 23.68 -5.39 -4.31
C PRO A 365 23.82 -5.14 -5.81
N TRP A 366 22.70 -4.86 -6.46
CA TRP A 366 22.64 -4.71 -7.92
C TRP A 366 23.16 -3.33 -8.33
N THR A 367 23.68 -3.23 -9.53
CA THR A 367 23.93 -1.94 -10.18
C THR A 367 22.60 -1.32 -10.64
N ALA A 368 22.56 0.01 -10.75
CA ALA A 368 21.37 0.69 -11.25
C ALA A 368 20.94 0.22 -12.66
N ASP A 369 21.90 -0.17 -13.50
CA ASP A 369 21.62 -0.70 -14.85
C ASP A 369 21.01 -2.10 -14.80
N GLU A 370 21.47 -2.98 -13.89
CA GLU A 370 20.84 -4.29 -13.67
C GLU A 370 19.38 -4.12 -13.22
N VAL A 371 19.10 -3.15 -12.34
CA VAL A 371 17.73 -2.84 -11.91
C VAL A 371 16.87 -2.36 -13.07
N ARG A 372 17.35 -1.40 -13.87
CA ARG A 372 16.61 -0.90 -15.05
C ARG A 372 16.30 -2.02 -16.04
N VAL A 373 17.25 -2.93 -16.27
CA VAL A 373 17.05 -4.09 -17.14
C VAL A 373 15.99 -5.03 -16.56
N TYR A 374 16.03 -5.31 -15.26
CA TYR A 374 15.03 -6.13 -14.59
C TYR A 374 13.63 -5.51 -14.66
N VAL A 375 13.49 -4.24 -14.29
CA VAL A 375 12.22 -3.50 -14.37
C VAL A 375 11.68 -3.47 -15.80
N ALA A 376 12.53 -3.27 -16.81
CA ALA A 376 12.10 -3.32 -18.20
C ALA A 376 11.56 -4.69 -18.62
N LYS A 377 12.14 -5.79 -18.10
CA LYS A 377 11.64 -7.14 -18.35
C LYS A 377 10.31 -7.40 -17.63
N VAL A 378 10.18 -7.01 -16.37
CA VAL A 378 8.93 -7.11 -15.59
C VAL A 378 7.82 -6.30 -16.26
N ARG A 379 8.10 -5.06 -16.68
CA ARG A 379 7.15 -4.22 -17.40
C ARG A 379 6.65 -4.90 -18.67
N ARG A 380 7.51 -5.58 -19.43
CA ARG A 380 7.08 -6.34 -20.62
C ARG A 380 6.14 -7.50 -20.27
N GLU A 381 6.38 -8.21 -19.17
CA GLU A 381 5.43 -9.23 -18.71
C GLU A 381 4.10 -8.61 -18.25
N LEU A 382 4.15 -7.47 -17.55
CA LEU A 382 2.97 -6.73 -17.10
C LEU A 382 2.06 -6.34 -18.27
N MET A 383 2.63 -5.90 -19.40
CA MET A 383 1.89 -5.54 -20.61
C MET A 383 1.22 -6.74 -21.32
N ASN A 384 1.42 -7.98 -20.85
CA ASN A 384 0.75 -9.15 -21.43
C ASN A 384 -0.72 -9.18 -21.01
N GLY A 385 -1.61 -8.74 -21.91
CA GLY A 385 -3.06 -8.71 -21.69
C GLY A 385 -3.76 -10.07 -21.49
N ARG A 386 -3.02 -11.18 -21.48
CA ARG A 386 -3.54 -12.53 -21.15
C ARG A 386 -3.41 -12.88 -19.67
N LEU A 387 -2.73 -12.05 -18.88
CA LEU A 387 -2.56 -12.27 -17.45
C LEU A 387 -3.81 -11.85 -16.68
N HIS A 388 -4.36 -12.76 -15.88
CA HIS A 388 -5.41 -12.48 -14.90
C HIS A 388 -4.78 -12.38 -13.52
N ILE A 389 -4.00 -11.31 -13.34
CA ILE A 389 -3.17 -11.09 -12.16
C ILE A 389 -3.80 -10.08 -11.20
N TRP A 390 -3.42 -10.20 -9.93
CA TRP A 390 -3.94 -9.39 -8.83
C TRP A 390 -2.99 -9.43 -7.62
N HIS A 391 -3.18 -8.53 -6.66
CA HIS A 391 -2.59 -8.60 -5.32
C HIS A 391 -3.67 -8.37 -4.25
N TYR A 392 -3.36 -8.65 -2.98
CA TYR A 392 -4.24 -8.26 -1.88
C TYR A 392 -3.92 -6.84 -1.38
N THR A 393 -4.90 -6.20 -0.77
CA THR A 393 -4.74 -5.06 0.13
C THR A 393 -5.75 -5.10 1.26
#